data_AF-A0A7J8RG90-F1
#
_entry.id   AF-A0A7J8RG90-F1
#
_cell.length_a   1.000
_cell.length_b   1.000
_cell.length_c   1.000
_cell.angle_alpha   90.00
_cell.angle_beta   90.00
_cell.angle_gamma   90.00
#
_symmetry.space_group_name_H-M   'P 1'
#
loop_
_entity.id
_entity.type
_entity.pdbx_description
1 polymer ?
#
loop_
_entity_poly.entity_id
_entity_poly.type
_entity_poly.pdbx_seq_one_letter_code
_entity_poly.pdbx_strand_id
1 'polypeptide(L)'
;MHLFTDGAVERDNGNASTGGVLRDHKGIRMTIIQTDNLEVIRVLQDNAMADLGITMLRRVQRIMRAKGQWRIRYIPNECNLVADYLAKLSFAWRSSLHVIDVAPNKVLEFL
;
A
#
# COMPACT_ATOMS: atom_id res chain seq x y z
N MET A 1 -4.25 -0.37 13.75
CA MET A 1 -3.85 0.54 12.66
C MET A 1 -4.11 -0.12 11.32
N HIS A 2 -4.69 0.59 10.35
CA HIS A 2 -4.97 0.09 8.99
C HIS A 2 -4.12 0.84 7.97
N LEU A 3 -3.44 0.11 7.10
CA LEU A 3 -2.67 0.65 5.99
C LEU A 3 -3.28 0.17 4.68
N PHE A 4 -3.80 1.09 3.89
CA PHE A 4 -4.27 0.87 2.52
C PHE A 4 -3.16 1.29 1.57
N THR A 5 -2.83 0.46 0.59
CA THR A 5 -1.73 0.76 -0.35
C THR A 5 -2.15 0.42 -1.77
N ASP A 6 -1.65 1.19 -2.73
CA ASP A 6 -1.76 0.88 -4.14
C ASP A 6 -0.53 1.37 -4.93
N GLY A 7 -0.37 0.82 -6.14
CA GLY A 7 0.62 1.23 -7.12
C GLY A 7 -0.03 1.52 -8.47
N ALA A 8 0.49 2.53 -9.16
CA ALA A 8 0.03 2.86 -10.50
C ALA A 8 1.22 2.85 -11.47
N VAL A 9 0.96 2.49 -12.73
CA VAL A 9 1.95 2.55 -13.82
C VAL A 9 1.34 3.31 -14.98
N GLU A 10 2.01 4.38 -15.39
CA GLU A 10 1.67 5.16 -16.57
C GLU A 10 2.16 4.42 -17.83
N ARG A 11 1.22 4.01 -18.69
CA ARG A 11 1.51 3.12 -19.82
C ARG A 11 2.36 3.78 -20.90
N ASP A 12 2.29 5.10 -21.02
CA ASP A 12 2.88 5.83 -22.15
C ASP A 12 4.38 6.06 -21.99
N ASN A 13 4.86 6.21 -20.75
CA ASN A 13 6.28 6.46 -20.45
C ASN A 13 6.90 5.41 -19.51
N GLY A 14 6.10 4.47 -18.97
CA GLY A 14 6.57 3.44 -18.05
C GLY A 14 6.83 3.93 -16.63
N ASN A 15 6.45 5.17 -16.30
CA ASN A 15 6.60 5.69 -14.94
C ASN A 15 5.71 4.92 -13.98
N ALA A 16 6.25 4.57 -12.82
CA ALA A 16 5.52 3.90 -11.76
C ALA A 16 5.48 4.76 -10.51
N SER A 17 4.39 4.65 -9.76
CA SER A 17 4.17 5.41 -8.53
C SER A 17 3.41 4.58 -7.51
N THR A 18 3.39 5.05 -6.26
CA THR A 18 2.69 4.37 -5.16
C THR A 18 2.04 5.37 -4.23
N GLY A 19 0.91 4.98 -3.66
CA GLY A 19 0.14 5.78 -2.72
C GLY A 19 -0.46 4.90 -1.62
N GLY A 20 -0.79 5.52 -0.49
CA GLY A 20 -1.40 4.79 0.60
C GLY A 20 -1.96 5.70 1.69
N VAL A 21 -2.84 5.12 2.51
CA VAL A 21 -3.47 5.80 3.64
C VAL A 21 -3.28 4.98 4.89
N LEU A 22 -2.77 5.63 5.93
CA LEU A 22 -2.72 5.10 7.28
C LEU A 22 -3.93 5.63 8.07
N ARG A 23 -4.80 4.73 8.51
CA ARG A 23 -5.91 5.07 9.41
C ARG A 23 -5.62 4.47 10.77
N ASP A 24 -5.47 5.33 11.77
CA ASP A 24 -5.43 4.85 13.14
C ASP A 24 -6.83 4.44 13.59
N HIS A 25 -6.92 3.30 14.24
CA HIS A 25 -8.14 2.85 14.90
C HIS A 25 -7.75 2.63 16.35
N LYS A 26 -8.24 3.52 17.22
CA LYS A 26 -7.88 3.55 18.64
C LYS A 26 -8.01 2.14 19.23
N GLY A 27 -6.91 1.60 19.76
CA GLY A 27 -6.87 0.33 20.47
C GLY A 27 -6.39 -0.90 19.68
N ILE A 28 -6.18 -0.82 18.36
CA ILE A 28 -5.68 -1.98 17.59
C ILE A 28 -4.15 -2.02 17.59
N ARG A 29 -3.56 -2.92 18.40
CA ARG A 29 -2.12 -3.21 18.46
C ARG A 29 -1.54 -3.89 17.20
N MET A 30 -2.40 -4.38 16.31
CA MET A 30 -2.02 -5.06 15.07
C MET A 30 -2.08 -4.13 13.85
N THR A 31 -1.10 -4.24 12.95
CA THR A 31 -1.12 -3.53 11.67
C THR A 31 -1.85 -4.37 10.63
N ILE A 32 -2.96 -3.86 10.07
CA ILE A 32 -3.70 -4.52 9.00
C ILE A 32 -3.32 -3.83 7.68
N ILE A 33 -2.66 -4.56 6.79
CA ILE A 33 -2.33 -4.12 5.43
C ILE A 33 -3.45 -4.57 4.49
N GLN A 34 -3.93 -3.64 3.68
CA GLN A 34 -5.04 -3.85 2.75
C GLN A 34 -4.59 -3.51 1.33
N THR A 35 -4.81 -4.45 0.42
CA THR A 35 -4.47 -4.32 -1.00
C THR A 35 -5.51 -5.07 -1.83
N ASP A 36 -5.75 -4.63 -3.04
CA ASP A 36 -6.53 -5.31 -4.08
C ASP A 36 -5.68 -6.25 -4.95
N ASN A 37 -4.38 -6.38 -4.64
CA ASN A 37 -3.48 -7.28 -5.35
C ASN A 37 -3.37 -8.64 -4.62
N LEU A 38 -4.00 -9.66 -5.19
CA LEU A 38 -3.95 -11.04 -4.67
C LEU A 38 -2.56 -11.67 -4.75
N GLU A 39 -1.72 -11.28 -5.72
CA GLU A 39 -0.36 -11.80 -5.85
C GLU A 39 0.50 -11.34 -4.67
N VAL A 40 0.39 -10.06 -4.29
CA VAL A 40 1.09 -9.50 -3.12
C VAL A 40 0.72 -10.27 -1.84
N ILE A 41 -0.56 -10.62 -1.68
CA ILE A 41 -1.02 -11.40 -0.53
C ILE A 41 -0.40 -12.79 -0.51
N ARG A 42 -0.42 -13.50 -1.64
CA ARG A 42 0.16 -14.84 -1.75
C ARG A 42 1.64 -14.82 -1.40
N VAL A 43 2.39 -13.89 -2.00
CA VAL A 43 3.84 -13.80 -1.82
C VAL A 43 4.24 -13.38 -0.40
N LEU A 44 3.47 -12.50 0.25
CA LEU A 44 3.80 -12.04 1.60
C LEU A 44 3.31 -12.99 2.71
N GLN A 45 2.28 -13.81 2.45
CA GLN A 45 1.84 -14.86 3.37
C GLN A 45 2.65 -16.14 3.24
N ASP A 46 3.07 -16.48 2.01
CA ASP A 46 3.86 -17.66 1.75
C ASP A 46 5.35 -17.41 2.05
N ASN A 47 5.81 -17.88 3.21
CA ASN A 47 7.20 -17.78 3.62
C ASN A 47 8.17 -18.55 2.69
N ALA A 48 7.67 -19.44 1.82
CA ALA A 48 8.50 -20.17 0.86
C ALA A 48 8.94 -19.30 -0.32
N MET A 49 8.21 -18.24 -0.65
CA MET A 49 8.50 -17.34 -1.78
C MET A 49 9.55 -16.25 -1.45
N ALA A 50 10.15 -16.30 -0.24
CA ALA A 50 11.23 -15.40 0.16
C ALA A 50 12.48 -15.49 -0.73
N ASP A 51 12.60 -16.56 -1.53
CA ASP A 51 13.75 -16.85 -2.38
C ASP A 51 13.58 -16.47 -3.86
N LEU A 52 12.50 -15.77 -4.24
CA LEU A 52 12.27 -15.31 -5.63
C LEU A 52 13.32 -14.29 -6.15
N GLY A 53 14.38 -13.99 -5.41
CA GLY A 53 15.41 -13.02 -5.79
C GLY A 53 14.95 -11.55 -5.78
N ILE A 54 13.65 -11.29 -5.58
CA ILE A 54 13.08 -9.95 -5.59
C ILE A 54 13.46 -9.23 -4.29
N THR A 55 14.47 -8.37 -4.37
CA THR A 55 15.03 -7.60 -3.25
C THR A 55 13.97 -6.79 -2.49
N MET A 56 12.95 -6.28 -3.19
CA MET A 56 11.85 -5.53 -2.56
C MET A 56 11.01 -6.40 -1.62
N LEU A 57 10.60 -7.60 -2.06
CA LEU A 57 9.79 -8.51 -1.25
C LEU A 57 10.54 -8.97 0.00
N ARG A 58 11.84 -9.27 -0.13
CA ARG A 58 12.70 -9.60 1.02
C ARG A 58 12.78 -8.45 2.04
N ARG A 59 12.89 -7.20 1.55
CA ARG A 59 12.89 -6.01 2.42
C ARG A 59 11.55 -5.84 3.14
N VAL A 60 10.43 -5.98 2.43
CA VAL A 60 9.09 -5.89 2.99
C VAL A 60 8.89 -6.96 4.08
N GLN A 61 9.21 -8.23 3.78
CA GLN A 61 9.14 -9.32 4.75
C GLN A 61 10.02 -9.06 5.99
N ARG A 62 11.23 -8.53 5.83
CA ARG A 62 12.12 -8.17 6.96
C ARG A 62 11.50 -7.09 7.84
N ILE A 63 10.90 -6.04 7.25
CA ILE A 63 10.20 -4.98 7.99
C ILE A 63 9.02 -5.56 8.75
N MET A 64 8.22 -6.40 8.09
CA MET A 64 7.04 -7.05 8.67
C MET A 64 7.43 -7.94 9.86
N ARG A 65 8.49 -8.74 9.75
CA ARG A 65 9.02 -9.55 10.86
C ARG A 65 9.52 -8.70 12.04
N ALA A 66 10.13 -7.54 11.76
CA ALA A 66 10.66 -6.65 12.81
C ALA A 66 9.58 -5.85 13.55
N LYS A 67 8.46 -5.51 12.89
CA LYS A 67 7.39 -4.66 13.45
C LYS A 67 6.38 -5.43 14.33
N GLY A 68 6.45 -6.76 14.41
CA GLY A 68 5.57 -7.57 15.27
C GLY A 68 4.30 -8.06 14.56
N GLN A 69 3.13 -7.91 15.19
CA GLN A 69 1.84 -8.45 14.70
C GLN A 69 1.30 -7.66 13.50
N TRP A 70 1.25 -8.32 12.35
CA TRP A 70 0.63 -7.80 11.13
C TRP A 70 -0.32 -8.82 10.52
N ARG A 71 -1.28 -8.33 9.73
CA ARG A 71 -2.14 -9.14 8.87
C ARG A 71 -2.29 -8.44 7.54
N ILE A 72 -2.05 -9.17 6.45
CA ILE A 72 -2.38 -8.68 5.11
C ILE A 72 -3.71 -9.29 4.66
N ARG A 73 -4.59 -8.48 4.06
CA ARG A 73 -5.89 -8.94 3.54
C ARG A 73 -6.21 -8.31 2.19
N TYR A 74 -6.96 -9.06 1.40
CA TYR A 74 -7.54 -8.58 0.16
C TYR A 74 -8.70 -7.64 0.46
N ILE A 75 -8.83 -6.60 -0.36
CA ILE A 75 -10.06 -5.82 -0.51
C ILE A 75 -10.39 -5.67 -2.00
N PRO A 76 -11.67 -5.62 -2.39
CA PRO A 76 -12.04 -5.22 -3.75
C PRO A 76 -11.48 -3.83 -4.10
N ASN A 77 -11.19 -3.59 -5.39
CA ASN A 77 -10.61 -2.32 -5.86
C ASN A 77 -11.51 -1.12 -5.51
N GLU A 78 -12.83 -1.31 -5.54
CA GLU A 78 -13.82 -0.29 -5.19
C GLU A 78 -13.72 0.15 -3.72
N CYS A 79 -13.07 -0.65 -2.87
CA CYS A 79 -12.77 -0.33 -1.48
C CYS A 79 -11.38 0.28 -1.27
N ASN A 80 -10.55 0.37 -2.32
CA ASN A 80 -9.18 0.90 -2.29
C ASN A 80 -9.02 2.23 -3.06
N LEU A 81 -10.13 2.86 -3.47
CA LEU A 81 -10.16 4.05 -4.32
C LEU A 81 -9.28 5.20 -3.82
N VAL A 82 -9.20 5.40 -2.50
CA VAL A 82 -8.36 6.47 -1.94
C VAL A 82 -6.86 6.19 -2.18
N ALA A 83 -6.41 4.95 -1.98
CA ALA A 83 -5.00 4.59 -2.18
C ALA A 83 -4.63 4.64 -3.66
N ASP A 84 -5.52 4.15 -4.53
CA ASP A 84 -5.41 4.25 -5.99
C ASP A 84 -5.30 5.72 -6.45
N TYR A 85 -6.21 6.57 -5.97
CA TYR A 85 -6.19 7.99 -6.29
C TYR A 85 -4.89 8.65 -5.85
N LEU A 86 -4.39 8.34 -4.64
CA LEU A 86 -3.12 8.89 -4.15
C LEU A 86 -1.92 8.39 -4.96
N ALA A 87 -1.92 7.12 -5.40
CA ALA A 87 -0.90 6.60 -6.28
C ALA A 87 -0.89 7.39 -7.60
N LYS A 88 -2.06 7.58 -8.22
CA LYS A 88 -2.20 8.37 -9.46
C LYS A 88 -1.84 9.85 -9.27
N LEU A 89 -2.22 10.46 -8.14
CA LEU A 89 -1.91 11.85 -7.83
C LEU A 89 -0.39 12.08 -7.75
N SER A 90 0.36 11.10 -7.25
CA SER A 90 1.80 11.23 -7.09
C SER A 90 2.57 11.35 -8.42
N PHE A 91 1.99 10.98 -9.56
CA PHE A 91 2.59 11.26 -10.88
C PHE A 91 2.73 12.76 -11.17
N ALA A 92 1.84 13.58 -10.62
CA ALA A 92 1.90 15.03 -10.77
C ALA A 92 2.98 15.68 -9.89
N TRP A 93 3.60 14.91 -8.98
CA TRP A 93 4.55 15.44 -8.03
C TRP A 93 6.00 15.31 -8.51
N ARG A 94 6.78 16.38 -8.29
CA ARG A 94 8.21 16.42 -8.67
C ARG A 94 9.14 15.80 -7.62
N SER A 95 8.65 15.58 -6.40
CA SER A 95 9.40 15.01 -5.27
C SER A 95 9.07 13.54 -5.04
N SER A 96 10.03 12.80 -4.47
CA SER A 96 9.95 11.34 -4.33
C SER A 96 8.95 10.83 -3.29
N LEU A 97 8.70 11.56 -2.20
CA LEU A 97 7.72 11.18 -1.17
C LEU A 97 7.03 12.42 -0.59
N HIS A 98 5.71 12.38 -0.48
CA HIS A 98 4.93 13.40 0.19
C HIS A 98 4.05 12.75 1.25
N VAL A 99 4.08 13.33 2.45
CA VAL A 99 3.18 12.98 3.54
C VAL A 99 2.14 14.07 3.63
N ILE A 100 0.86 13.68 3.67
CA ILE A 100 -0.26 14.60 3.76
C ILE A 100 -1.06 14.24 5.00
N ASP A 101 -1.14 15.17 5.95
CA ASP A 101 -1.89 14.97 7.20
C ASP A 101 -3.38 15.33 7.05
N VAL A 102 -3.73 16.14 6.03
CA VAL A 102 -5.11 16.56 5.74
C VAL A 102 -5.54 16.02 4.38
N ALA A 103 -6.60 15.21 4.35
CA ALA A 103 -7.09 14.62 3.12
C ALA A 103 -7.40 15.69 2.05
N PRO A 104 -6.88 15.56 0.81
CA PRO A 104 -7.30 16.40 -0.30
C PRO A 104 -8.82 16.34 -0.51
N ASN A 105 -9.46 17.43 -0.95
CA ASN A 105 -10.92 17.46 -1.11
C ASN A 105 -11.46 16.30 -1.98
N LYS A 106 -10.76 15.98 -3.07
CA LYS A 106 -11.11 14.83 -3.94
C LYS A 106 -11.04 13.48 -3.22
N VAL A 107 -10.21 13.33 -2.19
CA VAL A 107 -10.15 12.12 -1.37
C VAL A 107 -11.39 11.98 -0.51
N LEU A 108 -11.98 13.09 -0.04
CA LEU A 108 -13.20 13.07 0.77
C LEU A 108 -14.41 12.55 0.01
N GLU A 109 -14.42 12.63 -1.33
CA GLU A 109 -15.47 12.09 -2.19
C GLU A 109 -15.49 10.55 -2.20
N PHE A 110 -14.43 9.89 -1.73
CA PHE A 110 -14.30 8.43 -1.66
C PHE A 110 -14.47 7.85 -0.24
N LEU A 111 -14.80 8.67 0.76
CA LEU A 111 -14.96 8.28 2.17
C LEU A 111 -16.44 8.09 2.55
#